data_AF-A0A2E0VJ09-F1
#
_entry.id   AF-A0A2E0VJ09-F1
#
_cell.length_a   1.000
_cell.length_b   1.000
_cell.length_c   1.000
_cell.angle_alpha   90.00
_cell.angle_beta   90.00
_cell.angle_gamma   90.00
#
_symmetry.space_group_name_H-M   'P 1'
#
loop_
_entity.id
_entity.type
_entity.pdbx_description
1 polymer ?
#
loop_
_entity_poly.entity_id
_entity_poly.type
_entity_poly.pdbx_seq_one_letter_code
_entity_poly.pdbx_strand_id
1 'polypeptide(L)'
;MTIQYQLANGAIVKPAKDCNCVTHEGPHWLHMDRLDADSERAEYDLIEAELARVEADGGFKCLQHKSNINHRMVHLAKRAMRRLQEKKRIMQSLQIVRIIT
;
A
#
# COMPACT_ATOMS: atom_id res chain seq x y z
N MET A 1 -8.55 6.14 14.70
CA MET A 1 -8.98 4.75 14.46
C MET A 1 -8.07 3.84 15.25
N THR A 2 -8.62 2.94 16.07
CA THR A 2 -7.85 2.04 16.93
C THR A 2 -7.89 0.64 16.32
N ILE A 3 -6.82 0.23 15.65
CA ILE A 3 -6.73 -1.09 15.02
C ILE A 3 -6.59 -2.17 16.09
N GLN A 4 -7.32 -3.28 15.96
CA GLN A 4 -7.26 -4.46 16.82
C GLN A 4 -7.08 -5.74 15.97
N TYR A 5 -6.48 -6.78 16.55
CA TYR A 5 -6.30 -8.08 15.89
C TYR A 5 -7.08 -9.16 16.59
N GLN A 6 -7.70 -10.07 15.84
CA GLN A 6 -8.17 -11.33 16.40
C GLN A 6 -7.16 -12.44 16.12
N LEU A 7 -6.68 -13.06 17.18
CA LEU A 7 -5.79 -14.22 17.15
C LEU A 7 -6.58 -15.51 16.85
N ALA A 8 -5.88 -16.58 16.49
CA ALA A 8 -6.48 -17.89 16.20
C ALA A 8 -7.26 -18.50 17.37
N ASN A 9 -6.89 -18.16 18.61
CA ASN A 9 -7.62 -18.55 19.82
C ASN A 9 -8.86 -17.66 20.10
N GLY A 10 -9.19 -16.72 19.21
CA GLY A 10 -10.32 -15.80 19.34
C GLY A 10 -10.02 -14.53 20.17
N ALA A 11 -8.86 -14.44 20.83
CA ALA A 11 -8.50 -13.27 21.63
C ALA A 11 -8.33 -12.03 20.75
N ILE A 12 -8.81 -10.89 21.25
CA ILE A 12 -8.66 -9.59 20.60
C ILE A 12 -7.53 -8.84 21.29
N VAL A 13 -6.49 -8.47 20.54
CA VAL A 13 -5.31 -7.79 21.06
C VAL A 13 -5.09 -6.46 20.35
N LYS A 14 -4.65 -5.45 21.10
CA LYS A 14 -4.16 -4.20 20.51
C LYS A 14 -2.74 -4.44 20.01
N PRO A 15 -2.40 -4.01 18.78
CA PRO A 15 -1.03 -4.01 18.30
C PRO A 15 -0.11 -3.32 19.31
N ALA A 16 0.92 -4.03 19.78
CA ALA A 16 2.00 -3.40 20.52
C ALA A 16 2.84 -2.56 19.56
N LYS A 17 3.25 -1.37 20.01
CA LYS A 17 4.25 -0.58 19.30
C LYS A 17 5.59 -1.31 19.38
N ASP A 18 6.22 -1.52 18.23
CA ASP A 18 7.49 -2.24 18.07
C ASP A 18 8.68 -1.28 17.90
N CYS A 19 8.50 0.02 18.20
CA CYS A 19 9.50 1.06 18.00
C CYS A 19 9.35 2.28 18.92
N ASN A 20 10.41 3.10 18.99
CA ASN A 20 10.45 4.34 19.77
C ASN A 20 10.10 5.59 18.95
N CYS A 21 9.59 5.45 17.73
CA CYS A 21 9.27 6.58 16.87
C CYS A 21 8.10 7.39 17.45
N VAL A 22 8.23 8.71 17.60
CA VAL A 22 7.14 9.56 18.15
C VAL A 22 6.10 9.97 17.10
N THR A 23 6.32 9.65 15.83
CA THR A 23 5.53 10.12 14.68
C THR A 23 4.30 9.27 14.38
N HIS A 24 4.17 8.08 14.98
CA HIS A 24 3.04 7.19 14.74
C HIS A 24 2.69 6.35 15.99
N GLU A 25 1.44 5.88 15.98
CA GLU A 25 0.92 4.95 16.96
C GLU A 25 0.76 3.56 16.34
N GLY A 26 1.08 2.52 17.10
CA GLY A 26 1.03 1.14 16.64
C GLY A 26 2.35 0.66 16.02
N PRO A 27 2.37 -0.51 15.37
CA PRO A 27 3.58 -1.15 14.88
C PRO A 27 4.09 -0.47 13.60
N HIS A 28 5.39 -0.56 13.36
CA HIS A 28 6.03 0.04 12.20
C HIS A 28 5.43 -0.40 10.88
N TRP A 29 5.14 -1.69 10.72
CA TRP A 29 4.58 -2.21 9.47
C TRP A 29 3.24 -1.54 9.12
N LEU A 30 2.42 -1.22 10.12
CA LEU A 30 1.13 -0.58 9.91
C LEU A 30 1.28 0.89 9.52
N HIS A 31 2.25 1.58 10.12
CA HIS A 31 2.61 2.92 9.71
C HIS A 31 3.17 2.95 8.28
N MET A 32 4.04 2.00 7.94
CA MET A 32 4.58 1.84 6.59
C MET A 32 3.49 1.54 5.57
N ASP A 33 2.52 0.67 5.90
CA ASP A 33 1.35 0.41 5.05
C ASP A 33 0.57 1.70 4.74
N ARG A 34 0.44 2.60 5.73
CA ARG A 34 -0.23 3.91 5.56
C ARG A 34 0.57 4.85 4.67
N LEU A 35 1.87 5.01 4.92
CA LEU A 35 2.76 5.82 4.07
C LEU A 35 2.77 5.31 2.63
N ASP A 36 2.77 3.99 2.46
CA ASP A 36 2.68 3.37 1.15
C ASP A 36 1.35 3.71 0.47
N ALA A 37 0.21 3.60 1.17
CA ALA A 37 -1.10 3.97 0.62
C ALA A 37 -1.16 5.44 0.17
N ASP A 38 -0.60 6.36 0.96
CA ASP A 38 -0.52 7.78 0.59
C ASP A 38 0.38 7.97 -0.65
N SER A 39 1.50 7.27 -0.72
CA SER A 39 2.40 7.31 -1.90
C SER A 39 1.77 6.69 -3.16
N GLU A 40 0.95 5.65 -3.00
CA GLU A 40 0.25 5.01 -4.11
C GLU A 40 -0.83 5.91 -4.66
N ARG A 41 -1.56 6.60 -3.78
CA ARG A 41 -2.54 7.60 -4.21
C ARG A 41 -1.89 8.69 -5.06
N ALA A 42 -0.75 9.23 -4.61
CA ALA A 42 0.00 10.21 -5.41
C ALA A 42 0.43 9.65 -6.78
N GLU A 43 0.77 8.36 -6.87
CA GLU A 43 1.09 7.74 -8.15
C GLU A 43 -0.13 7.52 -9.05
N TYR A 44 -1.29 7.18 -8.49
CA TYR A 44 -2.54 7.15 -9.24
C TYR A 44 -2.89 8.53 -9.81
N ASP A 45 -2.71 9.60 -9.03
CA ASP A 45 -2.95 10.97 -9.49
C ASP A 45 -2.06 11.31 -10.70
N LEU A 46 -0.79 10.86 -10.70
CA LEU A 46 0.13 11.04 -11.83
C LEU A 46 -0.26 10.23 -13.05
N ILE A 47 -0.76 9.00 -12.85
CA ILE A 47 -1.27 8.16 -13.94
C ILE A 47 -2.51 8.80 -14.58
N GLU A 48 -3.43 9.32 -13.77
CA GLU A 48 -4.64 9.99 -14.24
C GLU A 48 -4.30 11.26 -15.04
N ALA A 49 -3.36 12.07 -14.55
CA ALA A 49 -2.88 13.23 -15.27
C ALA A 49 -2.21 12.86 -16.61
N GLU A 50 -1.48 11.74 -16.66
CA GLU A 50 -0.84 11.27 -17.89
C GLU A 50 -1.86 10.66 -18.87
N LEU A 51 -2.92 9.99 -18.36
CA LEU A 51 -4.03 9.50 -19.18
C LEU A 51 -4.77 10.65 -19.87
N ALA A 52 -5.05 11.74 -19.15
CA ALA A 52 -5.64 12.93 -19.74
C ALA A 52 -4.79 13.52 -20.88
N ARG A 53 -3.46 13.41 -20.80
CA ARG A 53 -2.55 13.80 -21.89
C ARG A 53 -2.60 12.85 -23.08
N VAL A 54 -2.73 11.54 -22.84
CA VAL A 54 -2.93 10.55 -23.92
C VAL A 54 -4.19 10.87 -24.74
N GLU A 55 -5.25 11.30 -24.08
CA GLU A 55 -6.52 11.67 -24.73
C GLU A 55 -6.43 12.97 -25.53
N ALA A 56 -5.58 13.90 -25.10
CA ALA A 56 -5.36 15.18 -25.77
C ALA A 56 -4.33 15.12 -26.93
N ASP A 57 -3.38 14.19 -26.89
CA ASP A 57 -2.22 14.15 -27.80
C ASP A 57 -2.36 13.11 -28.93
N GLY A 58 -1.92 13.49 -30.13
CA GLY A 58 -1.78 12.59 -31.29
C GLY A 58 -0.33 12.08 -31.51
N GLY A 59 -0.19 10.96 -32.22
CA GLY A 59 1.11 10.49 -32.75
C GLY A 59 2.11 9.97 -31.70
N PHE A 60 3.40 10.29 -31.84
CA PHE A 60 4.50 9.75 -31.02
C PHE A 60 4.40 10.09 -29.53
N LYS A 61 3.87 11.27 -29.18
CA LYS A 61 3.67 11.68 -27.77
C LYS A 61 2.66 10.77 -27.06
N CYS A 62 1.59 10.39 -27.75
CA CYS A 62 0.61 9.42 -27.26
C CYS A 62 1.27 8.07 -26.91
N LEU A 63 2.21 7.58 -27.74
CA LEU A 63 2.97 6.36 -27.44
C LEU A 63 3.89 6.51 -26.23
N GLN A 64 4.56 7.65 -26.09
CA GLN A 64 5.42 7.94 -24.93
C GLN A 64 4.61 8.00 -23.63
N HIS A 65 3.47 8.68 -23.63
CA HIS A 65 2.57 8.74 -22.46
C HIS A 65 2.03 7.36 -22.08
N LYS A 66 1.61 6.53 -23.05
CA LYS A 66 1.20 5.14 -22.81
C LYS A 66 2.32 4.28 -22.20
N SER A 67 3.55 4.45 -22.66
CA SER A 67 4.72 3.76 -22.09
C SER A 67 4.96 4.16 -20.63
N ASN A 68 4.89 5.46 -20.33
CA ASN A 68 5.03 5.99 -18.97
C ASN A 68 3.97 5.42 -18.03
N ILE A 69 2.70 5.40 -18.45
CA ILE A 69 1.60 4.82 -17.68
C ILE A 69 1.85 3.34 -17.40
N ASN A 70 2.22 2.56 -18.42
CA ASN A 70 2.51 1.13 -18.26
C ASN A 70 3.65 0.90 -17.26
N HIS A 71 4.73 1.67 -17.34
CA HIS A 71 5.85 1.55 -16.40
C HIS A 71 5.41 1.81 -14.95
N ARG A 72 4.63 2.90 -14.72
CA ARG A 72 4.11 3.23 -13.38
C ARG A 72 3.18 2.14 -12.85
N MET A 73 2.28 1.61 -13.68
CA MET A 73 1.36 0.52 -13.33
C MET A 73 2.11 -0.75 -12.93
N VAL A 74 3.15 -1.13 -13.67
CA VAL A 74 3.99 -2.29 -13.32
C VAL A 74 4.70 -2.07 -11.98
N HIS A 75 5.19 -0.85 -11.73
CA HIS A 75 5.84 -0.52 -10.47
C HIS A 75 4.88 -0.61 -9.28
N LEU A 76 3.66 -0.07 -9.41
CA LEU A 76 2.59 -0.19 -8.41
C LEU A 76 2.24 -1.66 -8.14
N ALA A 77 2.03 -2.46 -9.18
CA ALA A 77 1.73 -3.88 -9.03
C ALA A 77 2.84 -4.63 -8.26
N LYS A 78 4.12 -4.34 -8.55
CA LYS A 78 5.26 -4.93 -7.82
C LYS A 78 5.27 -4.53 -6.33
N ARG A 79 4.95 -3.27 -6.00
CA ARG A 79 4.83 -2.82 -4.60
C ARG A 79 3.66 -3.49 -3.88
N ALA A 80 2.49 -3.57 -4.51
CA ALA A 80 1.32 -4.25 -3.97
C ALA A 80 1.58 -5.73 -3.66
N MET A 81 2.22 -6.46 -4.59
CA MET A 81 2.59 -7.86 -4.38
C MET A 81 3.54 -8.06 -3.20
N ARG A 82 4.58 -7.21 -3.06
CA ARG A 82 5.50 -7.27 -1.91
C ARG A 82 4.79 -7.04 -0.58
N ARG A 83 3.87 -6.07 -0.52
CA ARG A 83 3.06 -5.82 0.69
C ARG A 83 2.17 -7.00 1.05
N LEU A 84 1.50 -7.62 0.08
CA LEU A 84 0.69 -8.80 0.32
C LEU A 84 1.52 -9.98 0.87
N GLN A 85 2.74 -10.16 0.36
CA GLN A 85 3.67 -11.17 0.87
C GLN A 85 4.12 -10.88 2.31
N GLU A 86 4.48 -9.63 2.60
CA GLU A 86 4.94 -9.22 3.93
C GLU A 86 3.80 -9.29 4.96
N LYS A 87 2.61 -8.81 4.60
CA LYS A 87 1.40 -8.93 5.41
C LYS A 87 1.07 -10.39 5.71
N LYS A 88 1.16 -11.27 4.70
CA LYS A 88 0.96 -12.72 4.89
C LYS A 88 1.98 -13.29 5.88
N ARG A 89 3.26 -12.91 5.76
CA ARG A 89 4.33 -13.32 6.67
C ARG A 89 4.04 -12.91 8.13
N ILE A 90 3.65 -11.66 8.35
CA ILE A 90 3.33 -11.11 9.68
C ILE A 90 2.07 -11.77 10.27
N MET A 91 1.01 -11.93 9.47
CA MET A 91 -0.21 -12.58 9.94
C MET A 91 0.03 -14.04 10.33
N GLN A 92 0.87 -14.76 9.56
CA GLN A 92 1.27 -16.13 9.88
C GLN A 92 2.14 -16.20 11.15
N SER A 93 3.11 -15.31 11.32
CA SER A 93 3.99 -15.32 12.51
C SER A 93 3.23 -14.96 13.79
N LEU A 94 2.22 -14.10 13.70
CA LEU A 94 1.42 -13.64 14.84
C LEU A 94 0.12 -14.42 15.05
N GLN A 95 -0.15 -15.46 14.26
CA GLN A 95 -1.41 -16.22 14.28
C GLN A 95 -2.67 -15.33 14.19
N ILE A 96 -2.58 -14.22 13.45
CA ILE A 96 -3.68 -13.27 13.27
C ILE A 96 -4.65 -13.83 12.22
N VAL A 97 -5.92 -13.98 12.58
CA VAL A 97 -6.96 -14.47 11.68
C VAL A 97 -7.70 -13.34 10.99
N ARG A 98 -7.91 -12.20 11.68
CA ARG A 98 -8.48 -11.00 11.06
C ARG A 98 -8.02 -9.71 11.74
N ILE A 99 -7.99 -8.64 10.96
CA ILE A 99 -7.82 -7.26 11.43
C ILE A 99 -9.21 -6.67 11.66
N ILE A 100 -9.41 -6.03 12.80
CA ILE A 100 -10.63 -5.34 13.21
C ILE A 100 -10.28 -3.85 13.23
N THR A 101 -10.99 -3.05 12.43
CA THR A 101 -10.81 -1.59 12.28
C THR A 101 -11.95 -0.82 12.89
#